data_AF-A0A2H0L7N0-F1
#
_entry.id   AF-A0A2H0L7N0-F1
#
_cell.length_a   1.000
_cell.length_b   1.000
_cell.length_c   1.000
_cell.angle_alpha   90.00
_cell.angle_beta   90.00
_cell.angle_gamma   90.00
#
_symmetry.space_group_name_H-M   'P 1'
#
loop_
_entity.id
_entity.type
_entity.pdbx_description
1 polymer ?
#
loop_
_entity_poly.entity_id
_entity_poly.type
_entity_poly.pdbx_seq_one_letter_code
_entity_poly.pdbx_strand_id
1 'polypeptide(L)'
;MREGGIQQSYRVQISFFAAISFFVALVFGVDAAFARTNISASSVNITEDTVWTLDNSPYVISDHALLDVNATLTIEPGVVIKFIPNHYLRRYNGIKVSVGGKIIAQGTEENPIIFTSYYDDEYGGDTNGDGNASLASAGDWRGIIFDADESELSHVKILYAANIYESYGAIEAKNGSSLSVSNSVIQYCKGSCIRLNEPTSARFFDSIISDSADFGVYSTVSGSAPSFSGITIQNCASGIATLSAGNTVVFSNMSLLGNKNIINFTGSVISLDSVWPKIGDSAYILRNDIEISSDATLTIEPGVVVKGEYGEYPDSRLEIYGRLIARGTGDNPIIFTSFSDDSVAGDSNADAGATSPDQDDWGGLYFENSSGSILENVVARYGGRYLDDFSGVMYGTTNYNMIHLKNSSLSVATSTIGIAKTAIYLEGASQLTMSGSVVASTTTGILSSSSLGSSVSGSVFANNSQAAISNSGAQIIARNNWWQDNAGPYHADNVDGAGQAVVGDVVFDPWTGKAPDRVPV
;
A
#
# COMPACT_ATOMS: atom_id res chain seq x y z
N MET A 1 -66.69 -90.68 26.23
CA MET A 1 -66.08 -92.03 26.30
C MET A 1 -64.58 -91.84 26.43
N ARG A 2 -64.03 -92.36 27.55
CA ARG A 2 -62.63 -92.70 27.88
C ARG A 2 -61.59 -91.58 27.81
N GLU A 3 -61.09 -91.12 28.96
CA GLU A 3 -59.91 -91.65 29.71
C GLU A 3 -58.61 -91.31 28.98
N GLY A 4 -57.53 -90.82 29.57
CA GLY A 4 -57.05 -90.58 30.93
C GLY A 4 -55.67 -89.91 30.76
N GLY A 5 -55.22 -89.02 31.65
CA GLY A 5 -54.16 -89.31 32.64
C GLY A 5 -52.92 -90.01 32.06
N ILE A 6 -51.66 -89.62 32.31
CA ILE A 6 -51.08 -89.08 33.56
C ILE A 6 -49.53 -89.02 33.36
N GLN A 7 -48.85 -88.01 33.93
CA GLN A 7 -47.44 -87.97 34.42
C GLN A 7 -46.29 -87.96 33.36
N GLN A 8 -45.12 -87.33 33.53
CA GLN A 8 -44.45 -86.63 34.65
C GLN A 8 -43.25 -85.79 34.11
N SER A 9 -42.90 -84.74 34.88
CA SER A 9 -41.61 -84.04 35.09
C SER A 9 -40.37 -84.38 34.23
N TYR A 10 -39.49 -83.43 33.85
CA TYR A 10 -38.47 -82.81 34.74
C TYR A 10 -38.01 -81.40 34.28
N ARG A 11 -37.28 -80.75 35.20
CA ARG A 11 -37.05 -79.32 35.45
C ARG A 11 -35.92 -78.65 34.63
N VAL A 12 -36.16 -77.36 34.35
CA VAL A 12 -35.29 -76.15 34.52
C VAL A 12 -33.97 -76.08 33.73
N GLN A 13 -33.83 -75.07 32.86
CA GLN A 13 -32.92 -73.92 33.07
C GLN A 13 -33.19 -72.77 32.08
N ILE A 14 -32.89 -71.57 32.58
CA ILE A 14 -33.22 -70.21 32.16
C ILE A 14 -32.34 -69.74 30.99
N SER A 15 -32.89 -68.92 30.07
CA SER A 15 -32.18 -67.81 29.40
C SER A 15 -33.17 -66.78 28.86
N PHE A 16 -32.98 -65.52 29.26
CA PHE A 16 -33.78 -64.32 28.97
C PHE A 16 -33.20 -63.56 27.77
N PHE A 17 -34.04 -62.71 27.13
CA PHE A 17 -33.82 -61.45 26.38
C PHE A 17 -34.75 -61.42 25.16
N ALA A 18 -35.97 -60.86 25.23
CA ALA A 18 -36.43 -59.48 25.47
C ALA A 18 -36.59 -58.67 24.18
N ALA A 19 -37.81 -58.15 24.01
CA ALA A 19 -38.38 -57.60 22.80
C ALA A 19 -37.92 -56.17 22.48
N ILE A 20 -37.86 -55.86 21.19
CA ILE A 20 -37.53 -54.54 20.63
C ILE A 20 -38.78 -53.64 20.72
N SER A 21 -38.68 -52.57 21.49
CA SER A 21 -39.63 -51.43 21.47
C SER A 21 -39.13 -50.34 20.52
N PHE A 22 -40.01 -49.89 19.64
CA PHE A 22 -39.77 -48.81 18.69
C PHE A 22 -39.89 -47.46 19.41
N PHE A 23 -38.79 -46.71 19.49
CA PHE A 23 -38.75 -45.36 20.09
C PHE A 23 -38.81 -44.32 18.97
N VAL A 24 -39.88 -43.54 18.91
CA VAL A 24 -39.92 -42.31 18.10
C VAL A 24 -39.24 -41.22 18.93
N ALA A 25 -38.04 -40.83 18.54
CA ALA A 25 -37.36 -39.68 19.11
C ALA A 25 -38.01 -38.40 18.55
N LEU A 26 -38.83 -37.76 19.38
CA LEU A 26 -39.19 -36.35 19.21
C LEU A 26 -37.91 -35.55 19.49
N VAL A 27 -37.21 -35.13 18.44
CA VAL A 27 -36.12 -34.16 18.54
C VAL A 27 -36.78 -32.81 18.83
N PHE A 28 -36.89 -32.45 20.10
CA PHE A 28 -37.02 -31.05 20.46
C PHE A 28 -35.68 -30.41 20.10
N GLY A 29 -35.69 -29.50 19.12
CA GLY A 29 -34.64 -28.50 19.00
C GLY A 29 -34.66 -27.71 20.30
N VAL A 30 -33.77 -28.06 21.22
CA VAL A 30 -33.42 -27.19 22.32
C VAL A 30 -32.55 -26.12 21.70
N ASP A 31 -33.16 -25.01 21.30
CA ASP A 31 -32.44 -23.75 21.21
C ASP A 31 -31.84 -23.54 22.60
N ALA A 32 -30.54 -23.79 22.73
CA ALA A 32 -29.82 -23.42 23.93
C ALA A 32 -30.01 -21.90 24.05
N ALA A 33 -30.78 -21.46 25.04
CA ALA A 33 -30.95 -20.06 25.32
C ALA A 33 -29.58 -19.50 25.74
N PHE A 34 -28.82 -18.96 24.79
CA PHE A 34 -27.66 -18.15 25.09
C PHE A 34 -28.13 -16.94 25.89
N ALA A 35 -27.40 -16.60 26.95
CA ALA A 35 -27.66 -15.40 27.73
C ALA A 35 -27.22 -14.18 26.92
N ARG A 36 -28.02 -13.81 25.90
CA ARG A 36 -27.75 -12.64 25.08
C ARG A 36 -27.83 -11.37 25.92
N THR A 37 -26.89 -10.46 25.73
CA THR A 37 -26.88 -9.15 26.38
C THR A 37 -27.15 -8.07 25.34
N ASN A 38 -28.30 -7.39 25.44
CA ASN A 38 -28.65 -6.32 24.50
C ASN A 38 -28.16 -4.96 25.02
N ILE A 39 -27.44 -4.22 24.18
CA ILE A 39 -26.92 -2.88 24.44
C ILE A 39 -27.53 -1.91 23.44
N SER A 40 -28.17 -0.85 23.93
CA SER A 40 -28.66 0.26 23.10
C SER A 40 -27.63 1.38 23.11
N ALA A 41 -26.85 1.50 22.03
CA ALA A 41 -25.65 2.34 21.98
C ALA A 41 -25.92 3.83 22.23
N SER A 42 -27.13 4.32 21.97
CA SER A 42 -27.52 5.72 22.24
C SER A 42 -27.71 6.04 23.73
N SER A 43 -27.80 5.03 24.58
CA SER A 43 -28.23 5.14 25.98
C SER A 43 -27.23 4.57 26.98
N VAL A 44 -26.17 3.92 26.48
CA VAL A 44 -25.16 3.25 27.29
C VAL A 44 -23.78 3.72 26.84
N ASN A 45 -22.98 4.14 27.81
CA ASN A 45 -21.55 4.40 27.67
C ASN A 45 -20.79 3.57 28.70
N ILE A 46 -19.60 3.11 28.37
CA ILE A 46 -18.70 2.46 29.33
C ILE A 46 -17.88 3.56 30.03
N THR A 47 -18.33 3.99 31.20
CA THR A 47 -17.69 5.07 31.98
C THR A 47 -16.95 4.58 33.23
N GLU A 48 -17.05 3.28 33.51
CA GLU A 48 -16.29 2.60 34.55
C GLU A 48 -15.70 1.30 33.97
N ASP A 49 -14.65 0.80 34.60
CA ASP A 49 -14.01 -0.43 34.14
C ASP A 49 -15.02 -1.58 34.11
N THR A 50 -15.19 -2.16 32.93
CA THR A 50 -16.23 -3.13 32.63
C THR A 50 -15.62 -4.38 32.02
N VAL A 51 -16.15 -5.55 32.37
CA VAL A 51 -15.76 -6.83 31.78
C VAL A 51 -16.94 -7.39 30.99
N TRP A 52 -16.72 -7.72 29.73
CA TRP A 52 -17.63 -8.53 28.93
C TRP A 52 -17.21 -9.99 29.01
N THR A 53 -18.11 -10.83 29.51
CA THR A 53 -17.84 -12.22 29.86
C THR A 53 -18.47 -13.19 28.88
N LEU A 54 -17.88 -14.38 28.74
CA LEU A 54 -18.40 -15.41 27.83
C LEU A 54 -19.82 -15.87 28.23
N ASP A 55 -20.09 -15.93 29.54
CA ASP A 55 -21.41 -16.32 30.09
C ASP A 55 -22.55 -15.38 29.68
N ASN A 56 -22.24 -14.17 29.23
CA ASN A 56 -23.18 -13.13 28.78
C ASN A 56 -23.15 -12.89 27.26
N SER A 57 -22.42 -13.75 26.54
CA SER A 57 -22.29 -13.73 25.09
C SER A 57 -23.52 -14.38 24.42
N PRO A 58 -24.01 -13.86 23.28
CA PRO A 58 -23.49 -12.72 22.55
C PRO A 58 -23.92 -11.37 23.12
N TYR A 59 -23.06 -10.36 22.96
CA TYR A 59 -23.39 -8.96 23.18
C TYR A 59 -23.95 -8.36 21.90
N VAL A 60 -25.21 -7.92 21.90
CA VAL A 60 -25.90 -7.36 20.73
C VAL A 60 -26.01 -5.85 20.87
N ILE A 61 -25.25 -5.12 20.07
CA ILE A 61 -25.25 -3.66 20.00
C ILE A 61 -26.27 -3.20 18.97
N SER A 62 -27.13 -2.28 19.39
CA SER A 62 -28.27 -1.77 18.63
C SER A 62 -28.29 -0.25 18.60
N ASP A 63 -29.29 0.28 17.89
CA ASP A 63 -29.55 1.71 17.70
C ASP A 63 -28.57 2.42 16.74
N HIS A 64 -28.72 3.73 16.56
CA HIS A 64 -28.09 4.55 15.52
C HIS A 64 -26.91 5.41 16.05
N ALA A 65 -26.20 4.91 17.06
CA ALA A 65 -25.10 5.61 17.72
C ALA A 65 -23.91 4.69 17.96
N LEU A 66 -22.74 5.29 18.21
CA LEU A 66 -21.56 4.57 18.66
C LEU A 66 -21.69 4.28 20.16
N LEU A 67 -21.30 3.08 20.57
CA LEU A 67 -21.06 2.79 21.97
C LEU A 67 -19.77 3.49 22.39
N ASP A 68 -19.87 4.52 23.22
CA ASP A 68 -18.69 5.23 23.72
C ASP A 68 -18.03 4.45 24.87
N VAL A 69 -16.74 4.18 24.72
CA VAL A 69 -15.85 3.60 25.73
C VAL A 69 -14.94 4.71 26.25
N ASN A 70 -15.20 5.15 27.50
CA ASN A 70 -14.47 6.23 28.19
C ASN A 70 -13.67 5.72 29.41
N ALA A 71 -13.71 4.41 29.68
CA ALA A 71 -12.94 3.69 30.69
C ALA A 71 -12.37 2.40 30.07
N THR A 72 -11.91 1.44 30.89
CA THR A 72 -11.40 0.16 30.37
C THR A 72 -12.55 -0.81 30.09
N LEU A 73 -12.65 -1.29 28.85
CA LEU A 73 -13.49 -2.43 28.49
C LEU A 73 -12.58 -3.65 28.27
N THR A 74 -12.65 -4.61 29.19
CA THR A 74 -11.98 -5.91 29.05
C THR A 74 -12.97 -6.91 28.46
N ILE A 75 -12.56 -7.66 27.43
CA ILE A 75 -13.39 -8.66 26.76
C ILE A 75 -12.73 -10.02 26.91
N GLU A 76 -13.44 -10.98 27.50
CA GLU A 76 -12.95 -12.34 27.70
C GLU A 76 -12.80 -13.11 26.36
N PRO A 77 -11.86 -14.07 26.27
CA PRO A 77 -11.74 -14.97 25.12
C PRO A 77 -13.06 -15.65 24.75
N GLY A 78 -13.33 -15.80 23.44
CA GLY A 78 -14.53 -16.46 22.92
C GLY A 78 -15.81 -15.61 22.91
N VAL A 79 -15.78 -14.38 23.45
CA VAL A 79 -16.95 -13.49 23.42
C VAL A 79 -17.28 -13.10 21.97
N VAL A 80 -18.58 -13.11 21.65
CA VAL A 80 -19.13 -12.67 20.37
C VAL A 80 -19.91 -11.37 20.57
N ILE A 81 -19.58 -10.37 19.77
CA ILE A 81 -20.19 -9.05 19.73
C ILE A 81 -20.85 -8.87 18.36
N LYS A 82 -22.15 -8.63 18.37
CA LYS A 82 -22.98 -8.50 17.17
C LYS A 82 -23.57 -7.11 17.04
N PHE A 83 -23.54 -6.56 15.84
CA PHE A 83 -24.05 -5.22 15.55
C PHE A 83 -25.27 -5.32 14.65
N ILE A 84 -26.44 -4.83 15.12
CA ILE A 84 -27.67 -4.79 14.32
C ILE A 84 -27.52 -3.73 13.23
N PRO A 85 -27.59 -4.10 11.93
CA PRO A 85 -27.49 -3.11 10.86
C PRO A 85 -28.65 -2.13 10.94
N ASN A 86 -28.33 -0.84 10.98
CA ASN A 86 -29.32 0.22 11.00
C ASN A 86 -28.90 1.30 10.02
N HIS A 87 -29.69 1.50 8.97
CA HIS A 87 -29.44 2.49 7.92
C HIS A 87 -30.25 3.78 8.12
N TYR A 88 -30.90 3.95 9.28
CA TYR A 88 -31.74 5.11 9.54
C TYR A 88 -30.94 6.40 9.44
N LEU A 89 -31.30 7.27 8.48
CA LEU A 89 -30.61 8.54 8.19
C LEU A 89 -29.09 8.40 7.99
N ARG A 90 -28.63 7.24 7.50
CA ARG A 90 -27.20 6.91 7.29
C ARG A 90 -26.37 6.89 8.59
N ARG A 91 -26.98 6.68 9.75
CA ARG A 91 -26.30 6.53 11.04
C ARG A 91 -26.11 5.06 11.40
N TYR A 92 -24.89 4.66 11.69
CA TYR A 92 -24.53 3.28 11.97
C TYR A 92 -24.02 3.10 13.39
N ASN A 93 -24.33 1.95 13.97
CA ASN A 93 -23.69 1.52 15.22
C ASN A 93 -22.24 1.08 15.00
N GLY A 94 -21.51 1.08 16.10
CA GLY A 94 -20.10 0.74 16.17
C GLY A 94 -19.60 1.02 17.58
N ILE A 95 -18.29 1.00 17.75
CA ILE A 95 -17.65 1.33 19.03
C ILE A 95 -16.75 2.54 18.82
N LYS A 96 -16.76 3.46 19.79
CA LYS A 96 -15.79 4.55 19.84
C LYS A 96 -15.04 4.49 21.17
N VAL A 97 -13.75 4.21 21.09
CA VAL A 97 -12.83 4.39 22.21
C VAL A 97 -12.40 5.85 22.21
N SER A 98 -12.91 6.61 23.17
CA SER A 98 -12.59 8.03 23.32
C SER A 98 -11.33 8.22 24.15
N VAL A 99 -10.81 9.46 24.17
CA VAL A 99 -9.62 9.83 24.97
C VAL A 99 -9.77 9.37 26.43
N GLY A 100 -8.81 8.57 26.89
CA GLY A 100 -8.80 7.98 28.24
C GLY A 100 -9.54 6.64 28.37
N GLY A 101 -10.28 6.22 27.36
CA GLY A 101 -10.84 4.87 27.24
C GLY A 101 -9.83 3.88 26.66
N LYS A 102 -10.08 2.58 26.88
CA LYS A 102 -9.23 1.50 26.37
C LYS A 102 -10.04 0.22 26.17
N ILE A 103 -9.78 -0.52 25.09
CA ILE A 103 -10.24 -1.91 24.94
C ILE A 103 -9.07 -2.86 25.19
N ILE A 104 -9.30 -3.88 26.02
CA ILE A 104 -8.40 -5.03 26.20
C ILE A 104 -9.16 -6.26 25.74
N ALA A 105 -8.87 -6.73 24.52
CA ALA A 105 -9.50 -7.90 23.92
C ALA A 105 -8.40 -8.91 23.53
N GLN A 106 -8.09 -9.83 24.42
CA GLN A 106 -7.00 -10.79 24.27
C GLN A 106 -7.57 -12.21 24.15
N GLY A 107 -8.02 -12.58 22.95
CA GLY A 107 -8.50 -13.93 22.65
C GLY A 107 -7.36 -14.96 22.53
N THR A 108 -7.73 -16.18 22.16
CA THR A 108 -6.77 -17.24 21.77
C THR A 108 -7.08 -17.77 20.38
N GLU A 109 -6.19 -18.57 19.79
CA GLU A 109 -6.45 -19.23 18.51
C GLU A 109 -7.71 -20.11 18.55
N GLU A 110 -7.92 -20.84 19.66
CA GLU A 110 -9.10 -21.68 19.86
C GLU A 110 -10.36 -20.89 20.23
N ASN A 111 -10.20 -19.78 20.95
CA ASN A 111 -11.31 -18.95 21.44
C ASN A 111 -11.07 -17.47 21.05
N PRO A 112 -11.15 -17.15 19.75
CA PRO A 112 -11.02 -15.78 19.29
C PRO A 112 -12.20 -14.93 19.76
N ILE A 113 -11.97 -13.63 19.93
CA ILE A 113 -13.03 -12.65 20.20
C ILE A 113 -13.58 -12.17 18.86
N ILE A 114 -14.91 -12.16 18.70
CA ILE A 114 -15.55 -11.90 17.41
C ILE A 114 -16.37 -10.62 17.45
N PHE A 115 -16.08 -9.68 16.55
CA PHE A 115 -16.92 -8.52 16.24
C PHE A 115 -17.54 -8.71 14.85
N THR A 116 -18.86 -8.83 14.77
CA THR A 116 -19.52 -9.23 13.52
C THR A 116 -20.94 -8.66 13.35
N SER A 117 -21.52 -8.88 12.18
CA SER A 117 -22.92 -8.54 11.88
C SER A 117 -23.89 -9.30 12.78
N TYR A 118 -25.05 -8.69 13.05
CA TYR A 118 -26.17 -9.39 13.68
C TYR A 118 -26.68 -10.58 12.86
N TYR A 119 -26.54 -10.52 11.53
CA TYR A 119 -26.97 -11.56 10.58
C TYR A 119 -25.88 -12.63 10.31
N ASP A 120 -24.82 -12.66 11.12
CA ASP A 120 -23.76 -13.64 11.02
C ASP A 120 -24.08 -14.90 11.85
N ASP A 121 -24.58 -15.94 11.19
CA ASP A 121 -24.91 -17.19 11.87
C ASP A 121 -23.68 -18.05 12.19
N GLU A 122 -22.51 -17.78 11.60
CA GLU A 122 -21.29 -18.55 11.83
C GLU A 122 -20.79 -18.38 13.26
N TYR A 123 -20.86 -17.15 13.79
CA TYR A 123 -20.38 -16.81 15.13
C TYR A 123 -21.53 -16.41 16.04
N GLY A 124 -21.74 -17.13 17.14
CA GLY A 124 -22.80 -16.86 18.11
C GLY A 124 -24.21 -17.32 17.70
N GLY A 125 -24.35 -18.00 16.55
CA GLY A 125 -25.60 -18.59 16.05
C GLY A 125 -26.63 -17.57 15.55
N ASP A 126 -27.76 -18.07 15.06
CA ASP A 126 -28.90 -17.30 14.53
C ASP A 126 -29.55 -16.44 15.62
N THR A 127 -29.07 -15.21 15.76
CA THR A 127 -29.43 -14.32 16.88
C THR A 127 -30.79 -13.63 16.64
N ASN A 128 -31.21 -13.55 15.38
CA ASN A 128 -32.49 -13.02 14.92
C ASN A 128 -33.60 -14.08 14.81
N GLY A 129 -33.26 -15.37 14.80
CA GLY A 129 -34.22 -16.46 14.73
C GLY A 129 -34.88 -16.61 13.36
N ASP A 130 -34.20 -16.22 12.27
CA ASP A 130 -34.74 -16.33 10.90
C ASP A 130 -34.13 -17.45 10.05
N GLY A 131 -33.29 -18.29 10.66
CA GLY A 131 -32.46 -19.26 9.97
C GLY A 131 -31.56 -18.56 8.96
N ASN A 132 -31.35 -19.16 7.79
CA ASN A 132 -30.47 -18.59 6.77
C ASN A 132 -31.19 -17.57 5.86
N ALA A 133 -32.27 -16.93 6.34
CA ALA A 133 -33.06 -16.00 5.51
C ALA A 133 -32.34 -14.67 5.31
N SER A 134 -31.60 -14.22 6.32
CA SER A 134 -30.68 -13.09 6.27
C SER A 134 -29.22 -13.57 6.24
N LEU A 135 -28.32 -12.77 5.68
CA LEU A 135 -26.89 -13.08 5.63
C LEU A 135 -26.09 -11.81 5.93
N ALA A 136 -25.02 -11.98 6.71
CA ALA A 136 -24.05 -10.92 6.96
C ALA A 136 -23.51 -10.33 5.66
N SER A 137 -23.40 -9.01 5.63
CA SER A 137 -22.95 -8.24 4.46
C SER A 137 -21.92 -7.20 4.85
N ALA A 138 -20.94 -6.98 3.97
CA ALA A 138 -19.94 -5.94 4.18
C ALA A 138 -20.59 -4.57 4.40
N GLY A 139 -20.20 -3.88 5.48
CA GLY A 139 -20.74 -2.56 5.84
C GLY A 139 -22.03 -2.61 6.66
N ASP A 140 -22.38 -3.77 7.19
CA ASP A 140 -23.51 -3.97 8.11
C ASP A 140 -23.41 -3.08 9.37
N TRP A 141 -22.19 -2.79 9.79
CA TRP A 141 -21.91 -1.87 10.90
C TRP A 141 -20.69 -1.00 10.59
N ARG A 142 -20.49 0.04 11.40
CA ARG A 142 -19.48 1.08 11.11
C ARG A 142 -18.06 0.57 11.23
N GLY A 143 -17.75 -0.15 12.31
CA GLY A 143 -16.38 -0.46 12.73
C GLY A 143 -16.09 0.06 14.16
N ILE A 144 -14.82 0.04 14.52
CA ILE A 144 -14.30 0.50 15.82
C ILE A 144 -13.40 1.70 15.58
N ILE A 145 -13.70 2.81 16.27
CA ILE A 145 -12.93 4.05 16.21
C ILE A 145 -12.07 4.15 17.47
N PHE A 146 -10.80 4.44 17.27
CA PHE A 146 -9.72 4.50 18.25
C PHE A 146 -9.17 5.94 18.26
N ASP A 147 -9.52 6.71 19.29
CA ASP A 147 -9.29 8.16 19.40
C ASP A 147 -8.37 8.48 20.60
N ALA A 148 -7.08 8.71 20.31
CA ALA A 148 -6.03 8.94 21.31
C ALA A 148 -5.97 7.87 22.41
N ASP A 149 -6.15 6.61 22.04
CA ASP A 149 -6.17 5.46 22.95
C ASP A 149 -4.87 4.62 22.90
N GLU A 150 -4.82 3.60 23.77
CA GLU A 150 -3.75 2.61 23.86
C GLU A 150 -4.32 1.18 23.93
N SER A 151 -5.35 0.89 23.12
CA SER A 151 -6.06 -0.39 23.12
C SER A 151 -5.21 -1.56 22.62
N GLU A 152 -5.53 -2.75 23.11
CA GLU A 152 -4.81 -3.99 22.83
C GLU A 152 -5.79 -5.06 22.35
N LEU A 153 -5.64 -5.45 21.09
CA LEU A 153 -6.46 -6.48 20.44
C LEU A 153 -5.54 -7.62 19.99
N SER A 154 -5.80 -8.84 20.46
CA SER A 154 -5.11 -10.04 19.97
C SER A 154 -6.07 -11.21 19.78
N HIS A 155 -5.86 -12.00 18.71
CA HIS A 155 -6.78 -13.07 18.31
C HIS A 155 -8.23 -12.61 18.19
N VAL A 156 -8.41 -11.44 17.58
CA VAL A 156 -9.72 -10.85 17.30
C VAL A 156 -10.10 -11.08 15.84
N LYS A 157 -11.37 -11.34 15.56
CA LYS A 157 -11.94 -11.23 14.22
C LYS A 157 -12.88 -10.03 14.13
N ILE A 158 -12.63 -9.13 13.19
CA ILE A 158 -13.49 -7.97 12.88
C ILE A 158 -14.05 -8.19 11.48
N LEU A 159 -15.34 -8.47 11.39
CA LEU A 159 -16.00 -8.94 10.18
C LEU A 159 -17.12 -7.98 9.75
N TYR A 160 -17.35 -7.87 8.45
CA TYR A 160 -18.53 -7.22 7.85
C TYR A 160 -18.71 -5.72 8.19
N ALA A 161 -17.61 -5.03 8.53
CA ALA A 161 -17.61 -3.63 8.97
C ALA A 161 -17.31 -2.63 7.81
N ALA A 162 -16.87 -1.42 8.17
CA ALA A 162 -16.40 -0.36 7.28
C ALA A 162 -17.49 0.26 6.38
N ASN A 163 -18.61 0.68 6.97
CA ASN A 163 -19.68 1.31 6.19
C ASN A 163 -19.25 2.67 5.57
N ILE A 164 -19.26 2.75 4.24
CA ILE A 164 -18.75 3.87 3.43
C ILE A 164 -19.39 5.24 3.68
N TYR A 165 -20.55 5.34 4.33
CA TYR A 165 -21.21 6.62 4.57
C TYR A 165 -20.70 7.34 5.82
N GLU A 166 -20.12 6.60 6.77
CA GLU A 166 -19.69 7.14 8.07
C GLU A 166 -18.28 6.72 8.50
N SER A 167 -17.73 5.64 7.93
CA SER A 167 -16.36 5.19 8.17
C SER A 167 -15.77 4.53 6.93
N TYR A 168 -14.60 4.99 6.48
CA TYR A 168 -13.84 4.27 5.45
C TYR A 168 -13.03 3.09 6.04
N GLY A 169 -13.15 2.77 7.33
CA GLY A 169 -12.35 1.74 8.03
C GLY A 169 -13.15 0.81 8.95
N ALA A 170 -12.82 -0.48 8.99
CA ALA A 170 -13.31 -1.39 10.04
C ALA A 170 -12.62 -1.11 11.39
N ILE A 171 -11.34 -0.76 11.32
CA ILE A 171 -10.58 -0.09 12.38
C ILE A 171 -10.27 1.33 11.89
N GLU A 172 -10.66 2.35 12.64
CA GLU A 172 -10.25 3.74 12.40
C GLU A 172 -9.38 4.24 13.56
N ALA A 173 -8.09 4.50 13.33
CA ALA A 173 -7.16 5.08 14.30
C ALA A 173 -6.90 6.56 13.99
N LYS A 174 -6.90 7.41 15.02
CA LYS A 174 -6.70 8.86 14.89
C LYS A 174 -6.19 9.52 16.18
N ASN A 175 -5.86 10.81 16.11
CA ASN A 175 -5.50 11.67 17.25
C ASN A 175 -4.37 11.11 18.14
N GLY A 176 -3.35 10.51 17.54
CA GLY A 176 -2.22 9.95 18.27
C GLY A 176 -2.50 8.58 18.90
N SER A 177 -3.60 7.90 18.51
CA SER A 177 -3.85 6.51 18.91
C SER A 177 -2.62 5.63 18.67
N SER A 178 -2.28 4.80 19.65
CA SER A 178 -1.13 3.88 19.63
C SER A 178 -1.55 2.42 19.72
N LEU A 179 -2.81 2.14 19.33
CA LEU A 179 -3.44 0.83 19.42
C LEU A 179 -2.55 -0.28 18.86
N SER A 180 -2.62 -1.46 19.47
CA SER A 180 -1.90 -2.64 19.02
C SER A 180 -2.89 -3.74 18.63
N VAL A 181 -2.74 -4.24 17.40
CA VAL A 181 -3.49 -5.39 16.89
C VAL A 181 -2.53 -6.50 16.54
N SER A 182 -2.73 -7.71 17.06
CA SER A 182 -1.90 -8.86 16.72
C SER A 182 -2.68 -10.15 16.49
N ASN A 183 -2.17 -11.07 15.67
CA ASN A 183 -2.76 -12.41 15.47
C ASN A 183 -4.26 -12.36 15.13
N SER A 184 -4.70 -11.32 14.41
CA SER A 184 -6.11 -10.99 14.24
C SER A 184 -6.51 -11.04 12.77
N VAL A 185 -7.82 -11.06 12.51
CA VAL A 185 -8.40 -11.07 11.16
C VAL A 185 -9.33 -9.88 11.01
N ILE A 186 -9.11 -9.05 10.00
CA ILE A 186 -10.02 -7.98 9.58
C ILE A 186 -10.48 -8.31 8.17
N GLN A 187 -11.78 -8.58 8.00
CA GLN A 187 -12.29 -9.19 6.75
C GLN A 187 -13.68 -8.68 6.34
N TYR A 188 -14.02 -8.82 5.06
CA TYR A 188 -15.32 -8.52 4.47
C TYR A 188 -15.74 -7.05 4.65
N CYS A 189 -14.81 -6.14 4.39
CA CYS A 189 -15.00 -4.72 4.64
C CYS A 189 -15.60 -4.01 3.43
N LYS A 190 -16.60 -3.15 3.65
CA LYS A 190 -17.23 -2.39 2.56
C LYS A 190 -16.38 -1.21 2.09
N GLY A 191 -15.66 -0.58 3.02
CA GLY A 191 -14.54 0.32 2.75
C GLY A 191 -13.22 -0.39 3.02
N SER A 192 -12.18 0.39 3.32
CA SER A 192 -10.89 -0.15 3.70
C SER A 192 -10.96 -0.89 5.05
N CYS A 193 -10.09 -1.88 5.26
CA CYS A 193 -10.07 -2.60 6.53
C CYS A 193 -9.50 -1.72 7.65
N ILE A 194 -8.38 -1.05 7.38
CA ILE A 194 -7.73 -0.14 8.32
C ILE A 194 -7.75 1.26 7.76
N ARG A 195 -8.18 2.22 8.57
CA ARG A 195 -8.13 3.64 8.27
C ARG A 195 -7.31 4.38 9.32
N LEU A 196 -6.38 5.20 8.88
CA LEU A 196 -5.58 6.10 9.70
C LEU A 196 -5.99 7.53 9.35
N ASN A 197 -6.94 8.07 10.12
CA ASN A 197 -7.70 9.25 9.74
C ASN A 197 -7.12 10.58 10.27
N GLU A 198 -6.09 10.52 11.12
CA GLU A 198 -5.25 11.62 11.62
C GLU A 198 -3.91 11.01 12.08
N PRO A 199 -2.85 11.79 12.39
CA PRO A 199 -1.58 11.22 12.87
C PRO A 199 -1.77 10.17 13.96
N THR A 200 -1.20 8.99 13.75
CA THR A 200 -1.29 7.83 14.66
C THR A 200 -0.02 7.00 14.57
N SER A 201 0.29 6.29 15.65
CA SER A 201 1.39 5.32 15.75
C SER A 201 0.88 3.88 15.93
N ALA A 202 -0.34 3.59 15.46
CA ALA A 202 -0.96 2.28 15.56
C ALA A 202 -0.08 1.17 14.98
N ARG A 203 -0.11 0.00 15.61
CA ARG A 203 0.80 -1.11 15.34
C ARG A 203 0.01 -2.39 15.04
N PHE A 204 0.32 -3.02 13.92
CA PHE A 204 -0.34 -4.23 13.43
C PHE A 204 0.70 -5.33 13.23
N PHE A 205 0.46 -6.51 13.82
CA PHE A 205 1.39 -7.64 13.79
C PHE A 205 0.71 -8.95 13.43
N ASP A 206 1.35 -9.79 12.61
CA ASP A 206 0.97 -11.21 12.41
C ASP A 206 -0.54 -11.42 12.15
N SER A 207 -1.13 -10.51 11.37
CA SER A 207 -2.59 -10.42 11.17
C SER A 207 -2.97 -10.51 9.69
N ILE A 208 -4.22 -10.84 9.43
CA ILE A 208 -4.77 -10.96 8.08
C ILE A 208 -5.76 -9.82 7.83
N ILE A 209 -5.55 -9.13 6.71
CA ILE A 209 -6.45 -8.12 6.15
C ILE A 209 -6.95 -8.68 4.84
N SER A 210 -8.27 -8.86 4.70
CA SER A 210 -8.81 -9.59 3.54
C SER A 210 -10.17 -9.12 3.06
N ASP A 211 -10.42 -9.30 1.76
CA ASP A 211 -11.74 -9.14 1.14
C ASP A 211 -12.36 -7.75 1.42
N SER A 212 -11.56 -6.71 1.20
CA SER A 212 -12.03 -5.32 1.21
C SER A 212 -12.53 -4.93 -0.17
N ALA A 213 -13.69 -4.27 -0.23
CA ALA A 213 -14.18 -3.64 -1.46
C ALA A 213 -13.40 -2.35 -1.83
N ASP A 214 -12.36 -2.00 -1.07
CA ASP A 214 -11.47 -0.87 -1.29
C ASP A 214 -9.99 -1.29 -1.08
N PHE A 215 -9.15 -0.45 -0.46
CA PHE A 215 -7.77 -0.78 -0.10
C PHE A 215 -7.70 -1.57 1.22
N GLY A 216 -6.64 -2.35 1.43
CA GLY A 216 -6.39 -2.95 2.73
C GLY A 216 -6.16 -1.89 3.82
N VAL A 217 -5.36 -0.87 3.49
CA VAL A 217 -4.99 0.24 4.38
C VAL A 217 -5.25 1.59 3.72
N TYR A 218 -5.90 2.50 4.45
CA TYR A 218 -6.20 3.85 3.99
C TYR A 218 -5.65 4.91 4.94
N SER A 219 -4.76 5.76 4.46
CA SER A 219 -4.24 6.90 5.20
C SER A 219 -3.94 8.05 4.25
N THR A 220 -4.70 9.14 4.30
CA THR A 220 -4.48 10.30 3.41
C THR A 220 -4.09 11.57 4.17
N VAL A 221 -3.96 11.47 5.49
CA VAL A 221 -3.50 12.57 6.34
C VAL A 221 -2.04 12.31 6.69
N SER A 222 -1.19 13.31 6.46
CA SER A 222 0.25 13.27 6.74
C SER A 222 0.55 13.23 8.24
N GLY A 223 1.72 12.70 8.60
CA GLY A 223 2.23 12.70 9.98
C GLY A 223 1.93 11.42 10.76
N SER A 224 1.30 10.42 10.15
CA SER A 224 1.15 9.10 10.75
C SER A 224 2.45 8.30 10.66
N ALA A 225 2.75 7.54 11.72
CA ALA A 225 3.90 6.62 11.79
C ALA A 225 3.47 5.21 12.23
N PRO A 226 2.54 4.55 11.50
CA PRO A 226 2.07 3.22 11.83
C PRO A 226 3.12 2.15 11.49
N SER A 227 3.02 0.99 12.12
CA SER A 227 3.82 -0.18 11.77
C SER A 227 2.96 -1.39 11.39
N PHE A 228 3.34 -2.07 10.32
CA PHE A 228 2.73 -3.30 9.82
C PHE A 228 3.82 -4.35 9.69
N SER A 229 3.75 -5.41 10.51
CA SER A 229 4.73 -6.49 10.48
C SER A 229 4.07 -7.85 10.41
N GLY A 230 4.49 -8.73 9.50
CA GLY A 230 3.90 -10.07 9.40
C GLY A 230 2.45 -10.05 8.91
N ILE A 231 2.05 -8.99 8.20
CA ILE A 231 0.67 -8.81 7.75
C ILE A 231 0.47 -9.47 6.39
N THR A 232 -0.61 -10.25 6.29
CA THR A 232 -1.14 -10.70 5.00
C THR A 232 -2.24 -9.74 4.54
N ILE A 233 -2.08 -9.13 3.37
CA ILE A 233 -3.14 -8.34 2.72
C ILE A 233 -3.61 -9.13 1.50
N GLN A 234 -4.90 -9.42 1.40
CA GLN A 234 -5.43 -10.20 0.28
C GLN A 234 -6.82 -9.80 -0.22
N ASN A 235 -7.05 -10.00 -1.53
CA ASN A 235 -8.33 -9.75 -2.19
C ASN A 235 -8.93 -8.35 -1.93
N CYS A 236 -8.09 -7.33 -1.76
CA CYS A 236 -8.51 -5.93 -1.65
C CYS A 236 -8.68 -5.34 -3.05
N ALA A 237 -9.91 -4.90 -3.36
CA ALA A 237 -10.33 -4.55 -4.71
C ALA A 237 -9.59 -3.34 -5.32
N SER A 238 -9.27 -2.34 -4.50
CA SER A 238 -8.58 -1.12 -4.97
C SER A 238 -7.06 -1.27 -4.94
N GLY A 239 -6.52 -2.14 -4.09
CA GLY A 239 -5.08 -2.37 -3.95
C GLY A 239 -4.64 -2.59 -2.51
N ILE A 240 -3.33 -2.48 -2.26
CA ILE A 240 -2.73 -2.79 -0.96
C ILE A 240 -3.00 -1.66 0.02
N ALA A 241 -2.64 -0.44 -0.37
CA ALA A 241 -2.80 0.73 0.47
C ALA A 241 -2.97 2.01 -0.34
N THR A 242 -3.59 3.02 0.28
CA THR A 242 -3.41 4.42 -0.08
C THR A 242 -2.79 5.15 1.11
N LEU A 243 -1.68 5.85 0.88
CA LEU A 243 -0.86 6.46 1.92
C LEU A 243 -0.61 7.93 1.62
N SER A 244 -0.52 8.79 2.63
CA SER A 244 -0.01 10.14 2.47
C SER A 244 1.50 10.07 2.30
N ALA A 245 2.06 10.80 1.34
CA ALA A 245 3.50 10.88 1.11
C ALA A 245 4.27 11.31 2.38
N GLY A 246 3.67 12.22 3.17
CA GLY A 246 4.22 12.68 4.45
C GLY A 246 4.02 11.73 5.64
N ASN A 247 3.74 10.44 5.42
CA ASN A 247 3.69 9.44 6.49
C ASN A 247 5.03 8.68 6.59
N THR A 248 5.41 8.32 7.82
CA THR A 248 6.59 7.47 8.09
C THR A 248 6.12 6.05 8.40
N VAL A 249 5.61 5.35 7.37
CA VAL A 249 5.04 4.01 7.54
C VAL A 249 6.14 2.95 7.53
N VAL A 250 6.06 1.99 8.46
CA VAL A 250 6.94 0.82 8.48
C VAL A 250 6.18 -0.41 8.01
N PHE A 251 6.69 -1.08 6.97
CA PHE A 251 6.23 -2.38 6.51
C PHE A 251 7.35 -3.41 6.63
N SER A 252 7.08 -4.55 7.26
CA SER A 252 8.03 -5.66 7.35
C SER A 252 7.33 -7.01 7.23
N ASN A 253 7.96 -7.98 6.56
CA ASN A 253 7.41 -9.34 6.43
C ASN A 253 5.97 -9.37 5.89
N MET A 254 5.69 -8.58 4.85
CA MET A 254 4.37 -8.49 4.23
C MET A 254 4.12 -9.65 3.26
N SER A 255 2.89 -10.18 3.25
CA SER A 255 2.42 -11.15 2.26
C SER A 255 1.24 -10.54 1.48
N LEU A 256 1.32 -10.52 0.15
CA LEU A 256 0.34 -9.86 -0.71
C LEU A 256 -0.25 -10.87 -1.71
N LEU A 257 -1.57 -11.06 -1.70
CA LEU A 257 -2.23 -12.11 -2.50
C LEU A 257 -3.54 -11.60 -3.13
N GLY A 258 -3.72 -11.75 -4.45
CA GLY A 258 -5.00 -11.43 -5.10
C GLY A 258 -5.42 -9.95 -5.06
N ASN A 259 -4.52 -9.04 -4.65
CA ASN A 259 -4.75 -7.60 -4.73
C ASN A 259 -4.25 -7.05 -6.06
N LYS A 260 -4.67 -5.82 -6.40
CA LYS A 260 -3.85 -4.98 -7.27
C LYS A 260 -2.54 -4.65 -6.53
N ASN A 261 -1.40 -4.84 -7.20
CA ASN A 261 -0.07 -4.62 -6.64
C ASN A 261 0.30 -3.13 -6.59
N ILE A 262 -0.60 -2.30 -6.03
CA ILE A 262 -0.44 -0.85 -6.00
C ILE A 262 -0.52 -0.30 -4.58
N ILE A 263 0.31 0.71 -4.34
CA ILE A 263 0.27 1.60 -3.19
C ILE A 263 0.11 3.01 -3.72
N ASN A 264 -1.08 3.59 -3.56
CA ASN A 264 -1.32 4.95 -4.01
C ASN A 264 -0.69 5.93 -3.02
N PHE A 265 0.07 6.91 -3.52
CA PHE A 265 0.39 8.08 -2.73
C PHE A 265 -0.65 9.18 -2.90
N THR A 266 -0.91 9.85 -1.80
CA THR A 266 -1.78 11.02 -1.67
C THR A 266 -1.04 12.11 -0.91
N GLY A 267 -1.55 13.34 -0.99
CA GLY A 267 -0.83 14.49 -0.46
C GLY A 267 0.31 14.93 -1.38
N SER A 268 0.87 16.09 -1.09
CA SER A 268 1.81 16.76 -1.99
C SER A 268 3.17 17.02 -1.38
N VAL A 269 3.40 16.73 -0.09
CA VAL A 269 4.65 17.12 0.59
C VAL A 269 5.15 16.05 1.56
N ILE A 270 6.45 15.77 1.48
CA ILE A 270 7.28 15.02 2.41
C ILE A 270 8.13 16.05 3.17
N SER A 271 7.69 16.41 4.37
CA SER A 271 8.31 17.44 5.21
C SER A 271 9.27 16.90 6.27
N LEU A 272 9.35 15.57 6.41
CA LEU A 272 10.22 14.86 7.34
C LEU A 272 10.98 13.75 6.61
N ASP A 273 12.13 13.37 7.16
CA ASP A 273 12.88 12.21 6.68
C ASP A 273 11.98 10.97 6.61
N SER A 274 11.92 10.37 5.43
CA SER A 274 10.98 9.29 5.12
C SER A 274 11.66 8.19 4.31
N VAL A 275 11.12 6.98 4.44
CA VAL A 275 11.58 5.81 3.69
C VAL A 275 10.41 5.27 2.88
N TRP A 276 10.63 4.98 1.60
CA TRP A 276 9.72 4.17 0.79
C TRP A 276 10.26 2.74 0.77
N PRO A 277 9.69 1.83 1.60
CA PRO A 277 10.20 0.47 1.70
C PRO A 277 9.78 -0.41 0.51
N LYS A 278 10.51 -1.50 0.28
CA LYS A 278 10.06 -2.53 -0.67
C LYS A 278 8.95 -3.37 -0.05
N ILE A 279 7.76 -3.39 -0.66
CA ILE A 279 6.59 -4.12 -0.16
C ILE A 279 6.14 -5.16 -1.19
N GLY A 280 6.63 -6.39 -1.07
CA GLY A 280 6.37 -7.43 -2.08
C GLY A 280 6.65 -6.94 -3.50
N ASP A 281 5.83 -7.35 -4.47
CA ASP A 281 5.93 -6.92 -5.87
C ASP A 281 5.09 -5.67 -6.19
N SER A 282 4.76 -4.85 -5.18
CA SER A 282 3.96 -3.65 -5.37
C SER A 282 4.73 -2.47 -5.98
N ALA A 283 3.98 -1.60 -6.65
CA ALA A 283 4.43 -0.30 -7.11
C ALA A 283 3.81 0.84 -6.30
N TYR A 284 4.60 1.86 -6.03
CA TYR A 284 4.10 3.15 -5.56
C TYR A 284 3.58 3.96 -6.73
N ILE A 285 2.35 4.46 -6.65
CA ILE A 285 1.72 5.23 -7.72
C ILE A 285 1.72 6.71 -7.36
N LEU A 286 2.41 7.50 -8.16
CA LEU A 286 2.33 8.96 -8.14
C LEU A 286 1.12 9.36 -8.97
N ARG A 287 0.14 10.00 -8.32
CA ARG A 287 -1.10 10.50 -8.93
C ARG A 287 -1.08 12.01 -9.16
N ASN A 288 -0.08 12.66 -8.58
CA ASN A 288 0.11 14.09 -8.50
C ASN A 288 1.58 14.33 -8.13
N ASP A 289 1.96 15.61 -8.16
CA ASP A 289 3.27 16.03 -7.69
C ASP A 289 3.46 15.75 -6.20
N ILE A 290 4.62 15.17 -5.89
CA ILE A 290 5.09 14.97 -4.52
C ILE A 290 6.37 15.77 -4.33
N GLU A 291 6.31 16.72 -3.41
CA GLU A 291 7.44 17.53 -2.96
C GLU A 291 8.23 16.82 -1.86
N ILE A 292 9.55 16.81 -1.97
CA ILE A 292 10.48 16.61 -0.86
C ILE A 292 11.00 17.98 -0.45
N SER A 293 10.58 18.47 0.71
CA SER A 293 10.94 19.81 1.18
C SER A 293 12.45 19.93 1.47
N SER A 294 12.98 21.15 1.48
CA SER A 294 14.42 21.45 1.55
C SER A 294 15.19 20.81 2.72
N ASP A 295 14.51 20.54 3.83
CA ASP A 295 15.10 19.95 5.04
C ASP A 295 14.83 18.43 5.19
N ALA A 296 14.13 17.82 4.22
CA ALA A 296 13.76 16.42 4.24
C ALA A 296 14.65 15.56 3.32
N THR A 297 14.90 14.32 3.75
CA THR A 297 15.48 13.26 2.93
C THR A 297 14.44 12.16 2.67
N LEU A 298 14.16 11.90 1.39
CA LEU A 298 13.48 10.67 0.98
C LEU A 298 14.53 9.59 0.66
N THR A 299 14.45 8.45 1.33
CA THR A 299 15.23 7.25 0.99
C THR A 299 14.32 6.21 0.35
N ILE A 300 14.70 5.70 -0.81
CA ILE A 300 13.98 4.63 -1.51
C ILE A 300 14.80 3.34 -1.40
N GLU A 301 14.18 2.28 -0.89
CA GLU A 301 14.84 0.98 -0.73
C GLU A 301 15.10 0.26 -2.07
N PRO A 302 16.10 -0.63 -2.15
CA PRO A 302 16.34 -1.45 -3.33
C PRO A 302 15.09 -2.23 -3.79
N GLY A 303 14.89 -2.34 -5.12
CA GLY A 303 13.78 -3.09 -5.73
C GLY A 303 12.43 -2.37 -5.73
N VAL A 304 12.35 -1.15 -5.20
CA VAL A 304 11.14 -0.33 -5.25
C VAL A 304 10.83 0.08 -6.69
N VAL A 305 9.54 -0.02 -7.06
CA VAL A 305 9.00 0.48 -8.32
C VAL A 305 8.10 1.67 -8.02
N VAL A 306 8.33 2.78 -8.73
CA VAL A 306 7.53 4.00 -8.68
C VAL A 306 6.95 4.23 -10.08
N LYS A 307 5.63 4.38 -10.17
CA LYS A 307 4.93 4.63 -11.42
C LYS A 307 4.22 5.97 -11.38
N GLY A 308 4.47 6.82 -12.36
CA GLY A 308 3.74 8.07 -12.54
C GLY A 308 2.53 7.89 -13.45
N GLU A 309 1.36 8.35 -13.01
CA GLU A 309 0.14 8.35 -13.82
C GLU A 309 0.12 9.54 -14.78
N TYR A 310 -0.28 9.25 -16.02
CA TYR A 310 -0.74 10.22 -16.99
C TYR A 310 -2.21 10.58 -16.69
N GLY A 311 -2.50 11.80 -16.21
CA GLY A 311 -3.85 12.14 -15.73
C GLY A 311 -4.18 13.64 -15.73
N GLU A 312 -5.47 13.96 -15.49
CA GLU A 312 -5.98 15.33 -15.37
C GLU A 312 -5.30 16.07 -14.22
N TYR A 313 -4.38 16.97 -14.55
CA TYR A 313 -3.91 18.15 -13.81
C TYR A 313 -3.68 18.01 -12.29
N PRO A 314 -2.45 18.26 -11.78
CA PRO A 314 -1.16 18.40 -12.47
C PRO A 314 -0.59 17.06 -12.96
N ASP A 315 0.52 17.09 -13.72
CA ASP A 315 1.28 15.87 -14.07
C ASP A 315 1.74 15.14 -12.78
N SER A 316 2.24 13.90 -12.90
CA SER A 316 2.79 13.16 -11.76
C SER A 316 4.33 13.21 -11.78
N ARG A 317 4.97 14.12 -11.01
CA ARG A 317 6.44 14.15 -10.79
C ARG A 317 6.83 14.05 -9.32
N LEU A 318 8.11 13.74 -9.09
CA LEU A 318 8.76 13.97 -7.82
C LEU A 318 9.50 15.31 -7.90
N GLU A 319 9.14 16.26 -7.03
CA GLU A 319 9.84 17.54 -6.87
C GLU A 319 10.79 17.44 -5.67
N ILE A 320 12.09 17.66 -5.91
CA ILE A 320 13.14 17.45 -4.93
C ILE A 320 13.80 18.79 -4.63
N TYR A 321 13.36 19.46 -3.56
CA TYR A 321 14.05 20.60 -2.96
C TYR A 321 15.02 20.17 -1.87
N GLY A 322 14.69 19.09 -1.15
CA GLY A 322 15.53 18.43 -0.16
C GLY A 322 16.52 17.46 -0.79
N ARG A 323 16.52 16.22 -0.32
CA ARG A 323 17.44 15.16 -0.80
C ARG A 323 16.71 13.88 -1.15
N LEU A 324 17.06 13.30 -2.30
CA LEU A 324 16.63 11.96 -2.70
C LEU A 324 17.81 10.98 -2.65
N ILE A 325 17.66 9.88 -1.90
CA ILE A 325 18.61 8.77 -1.86
C ILE A 325 17.94 7.53 -2.44
N ALA A 326 18.23 7.22 -3.71
CA ALA A 326 17.81 5.99 -4.37
C ALA A 326 19.05 5.15 -4.71
N ARG A 327 19.30 4.12 -3.90
CA ARG A 327 20.41 3.17 -4.10
C ARG A 327 19.86 1.76 -4.24
N GLY A 328 19.58 1.36 -5.47
CA GLY A 328 19.27 -0.02 -5.81
C GLY A 328 20.51 -0.91 -5.82
N THR A 329 20.32 -2.17 -6.17
CA THR A 329 21.40 -3.11 -6.47
C THR A 329 21.25 -3.68 -7.88
N GLY A 330 22.26 -4.38 -8.38
CA GLY A 330 22.17 -5.02 -9.70
C GLY A 330 21.03 -6.04 -9.82
N ASP A 331 20.69 -6.72 -8.72
CA ASP A 331 19.59 -7.68 -8.67
C ASP A 331 18.24 -7.02 -8.36
N ASN A 332 18.26 -5.90 -7.64
CA ASN A 332 17.06 -5.16 -7.21
C ASN A 332 17.23 -3.67 -7.54
N PRO A 333 17.15 -3.28 -8.83
CA PRO A 333 17.21 -1.88 -9.21
C PRO A 333 15.97 -1.14 -8.70
N ILE A 334 16.11 0.17 -8.48
CA ILE A 334 14.96 1.04 -8.24
C ILE A 334 14.45 1.51 -9.61
N ILE A 335 13.14 1.42 -9.85
CA ILE A 335 12.55 1.71 -11.16
C ILE A 335 11.54 2.85 -11.07
N PHE A 336 11.75 3.90 -11.86
CA PHE A 336 10.78 4.98 -12.10
C PHE A 336 10.23 4.84 -13.53
N THR A 337 8.92 4.74 -13.68
CA THR A 337 8.30 4.42 -14.98
C THR A 337 6.86 4.95 -15.11
N SER A 338 6.23 4.70 -16.26
CA SER A 338 4.83 5.02 -16.56
C SER A 338 3.86 4.10 -15.80
N PHE A 339 2.69 4.62 -15.44
CA PHE A 339 1.57 3.85 -14.89
C PHE A 339 1.07 2.74 -15.83
N SER A 340 1.26 2.91 -17.13
CA SER A 340 0.92 1.93 -18.18
C SER A 340 2.02 0.90 -18.44
N ASP A 341 3.13 0.94 -17.70
CA ASP A 341 4.23 -0.01 -17.87
C ASP A 341 3.98 -1.32 -17.14
N ASP A 342 3.35 -2.27 -17.83
CA ASP A 342 3.04 -3.60 -17.29
C ASP A 342 4.26 -4.50 -17.09
N SER A 343 5.42 -4.13 -17.66
CA SER A 343 6.62 -4.98 -17.62
C SER A 343 7.29 -5.04 -16.25
N VAL A 344 6.89 -4.16 -15.32
CA VAL A 344 7.39 -4.09 -13.95
C VAL A 344 6.23 -3.91 -12.98
N ALA A 345 6.21 -4.67 -11.88
CA ALA A 345 5.12 -4.66 -10.88
C ALA A 345 3.69 -4.93 -11.43
N GLY A 346 3.57 -5.44 -12.66
CA GLY A 346 2.30 -5.85 -13.29
C GLY A 346 1.40 -4.70 -13.76
N ASP A 347 0.22 -5.07 -14.23
CA ASP A 347 -0.83 -4.19 -14.77
C ASP A 347 -1.44 -3.33 -13.65
N SER A 348 -0.97 -2.09 -13.55
CA SER A 348 -1.33 -1.16 -12.48
C SER A 348 -2.61 -0.36 -12.78
N ASN A 349 -2.94 -0.18 -14.06
CA ASN A 349 -4.11 0.55 -14.52
C ASN A 349 -5.34 -0.38 -14.77
N ALA A 350 -5.13 -1.70 -14.68
CA ALA A 350 -6.13 -2.75 -14.83
C ALA A 350 -6.83 -2.72 -16.19
N ASP A 351 -6.11 -2.39 -17.25
CA ASP A 351 -6.62 -2.31 -18.61
C ASP A 351 -6.33 -3.57 -19.47
N ALA A 352 -5.69 -4.58 -18.88
CA ALA A 352 -5.30 -5.83 -19.54
C ALA A 352 -4.36 -5.62 -20.74
N GLY A 353 -3.46 -4.64 -20.66
CA GLY A 353 -2.47 -4.30 -21.69
C GLY A 353 -3.06 -3.52 -22.87
N ALA A 354 -4.19 -2.82 -22.66
CA ALA A 354 -4.83 -2.02 -23.69
C ALA A 354 -4.02 -0.76 -24.03
N THR A 355 -3.26 -0.25 -23.06
CA THR A 355 -2.29 0.83 -23.25
C THR A 355 -0.86 0.30 -23.15
N SER A 356 0.08 1.05 -23.71
CA SER A 356 1.52 0.75 -23.62
C SER A 356 2.23 2.03 -23.22
N PRO A 357 3.31 1.94 -22.43
CA PRO A 357 4.00 3.11 -21.97
C PRO A 357 4.70 3.81 -23.14
N ASP A 358 4.63 5.14 -23.18
CA ASP A 358 5.30 5.99 -24.15
C ASP A 358 6.12 7.08 -23.47
N GLN A 359 7.00 7.73 -24.22
CA GLN A 359 7.70 8.91 -23.78
C GLN A 359 6.71 10.00 -23.32
N ASP A 360 7.06 10.72 -22.24
CA ASP A 360 6.24 11.79 -21.66
C ASP A 360 4.93 11.33 -20.97
N ASP A 361 4.84 10.07 -20.57
CA ASP A 361 3.69 9.53 -19.81
C ASP A 361 3.65 10.00 -18.35
N TRP A 362 4.76 10.53 -17.81
CA TRP A 362 4.81 11.10 -16.47
C TRP A 362 5.84 12.22 -16.35
N GLY A 363 5.84 12.91 -15.21
CA GLY A 363 6.54 14.19 -15.08
C GLY A 363 8.04 14.14 -14.86
N GLY A 364 8.60 12.97 -14.54
CA GLY A 364 10.03 12.82 -14.28
C GLY A 364 10.45 13.22 -12.85
N LEU A 365 11.75 13.46 -12.69
CA LEU A 365 12.38 13.88 -11.44
C LEU A 365 12.90 15.31 -11.57
N TYR A 366 12.35 16.22 -10.77
CA TYR A 366 12.68 17.65 -10.83
C TYR A 366 13.44 18.08 -9.58
N PHE A 367 14.72 18.44 -9.71
CA PHE A 367 15.56 18.90 -8.63
C PHE A 367 15.73 20.41 -8.70
N GLU A 368 15.36 21.12 -7.63
CA GLU A 368 15.52 22.58 -7.54
C GLU A 368 16.17 23.00 -6.23
N ASN A 369 17.32 23.68 -6.35
CA ASN A 369 18.16 24.08 -5.21
C ASN A 369 18.49 22.91 -4.25
N SER A 370 18.51 21.67 -4.78
CA SER A 370 18.78 20.44 -4.06
C SER A 370 20.26 20.06 -4.15
N SER A 371 20.80 19.45 -3.10
CA SER A 371 22.17 18.95 -3.12
C SER A 371 22.31 17.59 -2.44
N GLY A 372 23.29 16.82 -2.92
CA GLY A 372 23.63 15.52 -2.32
C GLY A 372 22.65 14.39 -2.62
N SER A 373 21.79 14.55 -3.63
CA SER A 373 20.92 13.49 -4.12
C SER A 373 21.71 12.43 -4.91
N ILE A 374 21.25 11.18 -4.85
CA ILE A 374 21.95 10.02 -5.41
C ILE A 374 20.96 9.10 -6.12
N LEU A 375 21.29 8.73 -7.36
CA LEU A 375 20.66 7.65 -8.12
C LEU A 375 21.73 6.59 -8.42
N GLU A 376 21.63 5.41 -7.82
CA GLU A 376 22.55 4.30 -8.04
C GLU A 376 21.77 3.01 -8.32
N ASN A 377 22.10 2.29 -9.39
CA ASN A 377 21.31 1.16 -9.91
C ASN A 377 19.82 1.52 -10.07
N VAL A 378 19.57 2.68 -10.68
CA VAL A 378 18.23 3.19 -10.98
C VAL A 378 17.90 2.97 -12.45
N VAL A 379 16.64 2.66 -12.77
CA VAL A 379 16.08 2.71 -14.12
C VAL A 379 15.01 3.80 -14.16
N ALA A 380 15.15 4.80 -15.03
CA ALA A 380 14.16 5.86 -15.22
C ALA A 380 13.75 5.94 -16.70
N ARG A 381 12.46 5.74 -17.00
CA ARG A 381 11.94 5.65 -18.38
C ARG A 381 10.50 6.14 -18.55
N TYR A 382 10.12 6.46 -19.80
CA TYR A 382 8.77 6.89 -20.21
C TYR A 382 8.28 8.21 -19.59
N GLY A 383 9.20 9.05 -19.16
CA GLY A 383 8.90 10.28 -18.42
C GLY A 383 9.45 11.50 -19.11
N GLY A 384 9.18 12.64 -18.49
CA GLY A 384 9.75 13.92 -18.85
C GLY A 384 8.71 14.98 -19.20
N ARG A 385 7.41 14.73 -19.12
CA ARG A 385 6.43 15.77 -19.41
C ARG A 385 6.45 16.88 -18.36
N TYR A 386 6.50 18.14 -18.79
CA TYR A 386 6.33 19.26 -17.86
C TYR A 386 5.39 20.31 -18.42
N LEU A 387 4.27 20.50 -17.73
CA LEU A 387 3.36 21.61 -17.96
C LEU A 387 3.45 22.61 -16.80
N ASP A 388 3.84 23.86 -17.10
CA ASP A 388 3.81 24.95 -16.12
C ASP A 388 2.38 25.46 -15.96
N ASP A 389 1.88 25.52 -14.71
CA ASP A 389 0.69 26.31 -14.38
C ASP A 389 1.13 27.70 -13.91
N PHE A 390 0.77 28.73 -14.69
CA PHE A 390 0.86 30.11 -14.25
C PHE A 390 -0.54 30.70 -14.16
N SER A 391 -1.06 30.82 -12.93
CA SER A 391 -2.35 31.45 -12.61
C SER A 391 -3.58 30.78 -13.25
N GLY A 392 -3.59 29.45 -13.34
CA GLY A 392 -4.67 28.68 -13.96
C GLY A 392 -4.62 28.68 -15.49
N VAL A 393 -3.50 29.12 -16.08
CA VAL A 393 -3.25 29.10 -17.52
C VAL A 393 -2.00 28.27 -17.77
N MET A 394 -2.21 27.15 -18.47
CA MET A 394 -1.17 26.18 -18.76
C MET A 394 -0.26 26.68 -19.89
N TYR A 395 1.03 26.75 -19.60
CA TYR A 395 2.05 26.90 -20.64
C TYR A 395 2.64 25.52 -20.89
N GLY A 396 2.38 25.00 -22.10
CA GLY A 396 3.16 23.87 -22.60
C GLY A 396 4.60 24.32 -22.72
N THR A 397 5.44 23.94 -21.75
CA THR A 397 6.87 24.16 -21.89
C THR A 397 7.39 23.17 -22.94
N THR A 398 8.45 23.53 -23.65
CA THR A 398 9.17 22.59 -24.52
C THR A 398 10.11 21.68 -23.72
N ASN A 399 10.10 21.77 -22.40
CA ASN A 399 11.10 21.19 -21.51
C ASN A 399 10.64 19.79 -21.09
N TYR A 400 10.83 18.83 -22.00
CA TYR A 400 10.48 17.44 -21.77
C TYR A 400 11.68 16.66 -21.20
N ASN A 401 11.84 16.66 -19.88
CA ASN A 401 13.07 16.23 -19.19
C ASN A 401 12.79 15.12 -18.16
N MET A 402 13.32 13.92 -18.38
CA MET A 402 13.23 12.83 -17.41
C MET A 402 13.84 13.21 -16.06
N ILE A 403 15.02 13.83 -16.09
CA ILE A 403 15.70 14.40 -14.92
C ILE A 403 16.01 15.86 -15.22
N HIS A 404 15.54 16.78 -14.40
CA HIS A 404 15.83 18.21 -14.51
C HIS A 404 16.56 18.69 -13.27
N LEU A 405 17.78 19.22 -13.47
CA LEU A 405 18.57 19.86 -12.43
C LEU A 405 18.57 21.38 -12.60
N LYS A 406 17.94 22.09 -11.67
CA LYS A 406 17.96 23.55 -11.58
C LYS A 406 18.69 23.99 -10.32
N ASN A 407 19.86 24.63 -10.47
CA ASN A 407 20.74 24.98 -9.35
C ASN A 407 21.01 23.82 -8.38
N SER A 408 21.13 22.59 -8.90
CA SER A 408 21.14 21.37 -8.08
C SER A 408 22.35 20.48 -8.37
N SER A 409 22.74 19.65 -7.39
CA SER A 409 23.77 18.62 -7.58
C SER A 409 23.23 17.21 -7.50
N LEU A 410 23.62 16.37 -8.46
CA LEU A 410 23.19 14.98 -8.56
C LEU A 410 24.36 14.03 -8.84
N SER A 411 24.43 12.93 -8.09
CA SER A 411 25.29 11.80 -8.39
C SER A 411 24.48 10.67 -9.03
N VAL A 412 24.91 10.19 -10.19
CA VAL A 412 24.30 9.08 -10.92
C VAL A 412 25.33 7.98 -11.15
N ALA A 413 25.06 6.76 -10.70
CA ALA A 413 25.98 5.63 -10.87
C ALA A 413 25.24 4.38 -11.34
N THR A 414 25.82 3.63 -12.27
CA THR A 414 25.32 2.31 -12.69
C THR A 414 23.82 2.30 -13.02
N SER A 415 23.30 3.39 -13.59
CA SER A 415 21.87 3.61 -13.80
C SER A 415 21.52 3.65 -15.28
N THR A 416 20.26 3.37 -15.63
CA THR A 416 19.74 3.46 -17.01
C THR A 416 18.68 4.54 -17.08
N ILE A 417 18.87 5.54 -17.94
CA ILE A 417 17.96 6.68 -18.11
C ILE A 417 17.63 6.78 -19.60
N GLY A 418 16.35 6.76 -19.96
CA GLY A 418 16.01 6.72 -21.38
C GLY A 418 14.53 6.78 -21.69
N ILE A 419 14.21 6.59 -22.97
CA ILE A 419 12.83 6.65 -23.48
C ILE A 419 12.13 7.95 -23.02
N ALA A 420 12.80 9.05 -23.30
CA ALA A 420 12.48 10.41 -22.86
C ALA A 420 12.99 11.40 -23.92
N LYS A 421 12.39 12.60 -24.05
CA LYS A 421 12.92 13.55 -25.05
C LYS A 421 14.34 13.97 -24.67
N THR A 422 14.49 14.48 -23.45
CA THR A 422 15.78 14.73 -22.82
C THR A 422 15.93 13.81 -21.61
N ALA A 423 17.00 13.03 -21.53
CA ALA A 423 17.25 12.17 -20.37
C ALA A 423 17.65 13.00 -19.14
N ILE A 424 18.62 13.92 -19.30
CA ILE A 424 19.06 14.81 -18.21
C ILE A 424 19.21 16.23 -18.73
N TYR A 425 18.52 17.19 -18.10
CA TYR A 425 18.67 18.61 -18.35
C TYR A 425 19.34 19.32 -17.16
N LEU A 426 20.33 20.16 -17.43
CA LEU A 426 21.03 20.98 -16.45
C LEU A 426 20.91 22.47 -16.76
N GLU A 427 20.45 23.24 -15.79
CA GLU A 427 20.43 24.70 -15.85
C GLU A 427 20.78 25.37 -14.52
N GLY A 428 21.09 26.67 -14.58
CA GLY A 428 21.60 27.42 -13.46
C GLY A 428 22.94 26.85 -12.95
N ALA A 429 23.14 26.91 -11.63
CA ALA A 429 24.33 26.44 -10.93
C ALA A 429 24.35 24.91 -10.74
N SER A 430 23.91 24.13 -11.72
CA SER A 430 23.77 22.67 -11.60
C SER A 430 25.06 21.90 -11.82
N GLN A 431 25.20 20.76 -11.15
CA GLN A 431 26.36 19.86 -11.26
C GLN A 431 25.91 18.40 -11.34
N LEU A 432 26.36 17.69 -12.38
CA LEU A 432 26.17 16.25 -12.52
C LEU A 432 27.51 15.52 -12.36
N THR A 433 27.53 14.48 -11.52
CA THR A 433 28.59 13.48 -11.49
C THR A 433 27.98 12.14 -11.89
N MET A 434 28.36 11.63 -13.06
CA MET A 434 27.77 10.40 -13.63
C MET A 434 28.85 9.35 -13.93
N SER A 435 28.61 8.11 -13.53
CA SER A 435 29.51 7.00 -13.81
C SER A 435 28.80 5.69 -14.16
N GLY A 436 29.42 4.85 -15.00
CA GLY A 436 28.96 3.46 -15.22
C GLY A 436 27.54 3.31 -15.76
N SER A 437 26.95 4.38 -16.30
CA SER A 437 25.50 4.47 -16.55
C SER A 437 25.17 4.42 -18.04
N VAL A 438 23.91 4.24 -18.38
CA VAL A 438 23.41 4.17 -19.75
C VAL A 438 22.38 5.25 -20.00
N VAL A 439 22.58 6.02 -21.07
CA VAL A 439 21.64 7.04 -21.56
C VAL A 439 21.23 6.67 -22.97
N ALA A 440 19.98 6.27 -23.14
CA ALA A 440 19.54 5.70 -24.41
C ALA A 440 18.12 6.02 -24.84
N SER A 441 17.90 5.91 -26.17
CA SER A 441 16.57 6.06 -26.79
C SER A 441 15.92 7.40 -26.44
N THR A 442 16.68 8.48 -26.60
CA THR A 442 16.20 9.85 -26.35
C THR A 442 16.32 10.71 -27.60
N THR A 443 15.81 11.95 -27.55
CA THR A 443 16.22 12.96 -28.53
C THR A 443 17.61 13.47 -28.20
N THR A 444 17.82 13.93 -26.96
CA THR A 444 19.11 14.37 -26.44
C THR A 444 19.41 13.66 -25.11
N GLY A 445 20.59 13.04 -25.01
CA GLY A 445 20.96 12.34 -23.78
C GLY A 445 21.13 13.30 -22.60
N ILE A 446 22.10 14.20 -22.70
CA ILE A 446 22.35 15.26 -21.71
C ILE A 446 22.29 16.62 -22.39
N LEU A 447 21.39 17.49 -21.92
CA LEU A 447 21.30 18.88 -22.33
C LEU A 447 21.78 19.78 -21.19
N SER A 448 22.71 20.69 -21.45
CA SER A 448 23.18 21.65 -20.44
C SER A 448 23.17 23.07 -20.99
N SER A 449 22.44 23.97 -20.31
CA SER A 449 22.47 25.41 -20.58
C SER A 449 23.45 26.15 -19.67
N SER A 450 23.75 25.60 -18.50
CA SER A 450 24.84 26.00 -17.62
C SER A 450 25.19 24.87 -16.64
N SER A 451 26.48 24.71 -16.32
CA SER A 451 26.94 23.73 -15.34
C SER A 451 28.11 24.28 -14.51
N LEU A 452 28.28 23.78 -13.28
CA LEU A 452 29.43 24.08 -12.41
C LEU A 452 30.42 22.91 -12.39
N GLY A 453 30.93 22.52 -13.56
CA GLY A 453 31.92 21.45 -13.70
C GLY A 453 31.31 20.06 -13.50
N SER A 454 30.56 19.61 -14.51
CA SER A 454 29.99 18.26 -14.54
C SER A 454 30.98 17.24 -15.11
N SER A 455 30.90 16.01 -14.62
CA SER A 455 31.72 14.90 -15.11
C SER A 455 30.86 13.68 -15.41
N VAL A 456 31.16 13.03 -16.54
CA VAL A 456 30.50 11.82 -17.02
C VAL A 456 31.58 10.83 -17.43
N SER A 457 31.57 9.62 -16.88
CA SER A 457 32.60 8.63 -17.20
C SER A 457 32.13 7.20 -17.19
N GLY A 458 32.82 6.31 -17.91
CA GLY A 458 32.48 4.88 -17.94
C GLY A 458 31.05 4.59 -18.40
N SER A 459 30.39 5.54 -19.06
CA SER A 459 28.97 5.50 -19.39
C SER A 459 28.75 5.24 -20.88
N VAL A 460 27.53 4.85 -21.23
CA VAL A 460 27.12 4.45 -22.57
C VAL A 460 26.05 5.39 -23.09
N PHE A 461 26.27 5.97 -24.26
CA PHE A 461 25.27 6.71 -25.01
C PHE A 461 24.86 5.93 -26.24
N ALA A 462 23.57 5.67 -26.41
CA ALA A 462 23.06 4.90 -27.54
C ALA A 462 21.69 5.38 -28.03
N ASN A 463 21.47 5.42 -29.35
CA ASN A 463 20.17 5.71 -29.94
C ASN A 463 19.56 7.07 -29.52
N ASN A 464 20.38 8.07 -29.24
CA ASN A 464 19.94 9.45 -29.05
C ASN A 464 19.88 10.13 -30.43
N SER A 465 18.71 10.58 -30.84
CA SER A 465 18.46 10.95 -32.24
C SER A 465 19.09 12.28 -32.68
N GLN A 466 19.43 13.16 -31.73
CA GLN A 466 20.11 14.44 -32.01
C GLN A 466 21.53 14.49 -31.45
N ALA A 467 21.69 14.26 -30.14
CA ALA A 467 23.01 14.30 -29.50
C ALA A 467 23.06 13.40 -28.26
N ALA A 468 24.22 12.81 -27.99
CA ALA A 468 24.51 12.22 -26.70
C ALA A 468 24.65 13.31 -25.63
N ILE A 469 25.41 14.37 -25.93
CA ILE A 469 25.56 15.54 -25.05
C ILE A 469 25.50 16.81 -25.89
N SER A 470 24.63 17.76 -25.50
CA SER A 470 24.57 19.10 -26.04
C SER A 470 24.80 20.12 -24.93
N ASN A 471 25.91 20.84 -24.98
CA ASN A 471 26.33 21.79 -23.96
C ASN A 471 26.46 23.21 -24.54
N SER A 472 25.78 24.17 -23.93
CA SER A 472 26.02 25.61 -24.16
C SER A 472 26.56 26.33 -22.92
N GLY A 473 26.82 25.59 -21.84
CA GLY A 473 27.33 26.09 -20.56
C GLY A 473 28.84 25.97 -20.41
N ALA A 474 29.32 25.91 -19.17
CA ALA A 474 30.71 25.60 -18.87
C ALA A 474 31.07 24.16 -19.29
N GLN A 475 32.36 23.92 -19.51
CA GLN A 475 32.89 22.64 -19.98
C GLN A 475 32.37 21.44 -19.17
N ILE A 476 31.94 20.39 -19.88
CA ILE A 476 31.64 19.07 -19.31
C ILE A 476 32.79 18.11 -19.59
N ILE A 477 33.25 17.38 -18.56
CA ILE A 477 34.29 16.35 -18.72
C ILE A 477 33.61 14.99 -18.94
N ALA A 478 33.52 14.55 -20.19
CA ALA A 478 32.83 13.31 -20.60
C ALA A 478 33.80 12.22 -21.09
N ARG A 479 34.78 11.85 -20.28
CA ARG A 479 35.85 10.89 -20.66
C ARG A 479 35.50 9.44 -20.36
N ASN A 480 36.13 8.53 -21.08
CA ASN A 480 36.00 7.08 -20.95
C ASN A 480 34.56 6.60 -21.15
N ASN A 481 33.82 7.24 -22.04
CA ASN A 481 32.47 6.84 -22.40
C ASN A 481 32.45 6.08 -23.72
N TRP A 482 31.39 5.29 -23.94
CA TRP A 482 31.09 4.63 -25.20
C TRP A 482 30.01 5.42 -25.95
N TRP A 483 30.31 5.75 -27.21
CA TRP A 483 29.47 6.63 -28.05
C TRP A 483 28.79 5.87 -29.19
N GLN A 484 28.57 4.56 -29.04
CA GLN A 484 27.98 3.68 -30.05
C GLN A 484 28.86 3.41 -31.29
N ASP A 485 30.08 3.94 -31.35
CA ASP A 485 31.05 3.63 -32.40
C ASP A 485 32.50 3.69 -31.89
N ASN A 486 33.39 2.87 -32.47
CA ASN A 486 34.81 2.83 -32.11
C ASN A 486 35.55 4.12 -32.48
N ALA A 487 35.10 4.84 -33.50
CA ALA A 487 35.62 6.14 -33.90
C ALA A 487 35.25 7.27 -32.93
N GLY A 488 34.45 6.98 -31.89
CA GLY A 488 34.04 7.97 -30.89
C GLY A 488 32.90 8.86 -31.38
N PRO A 489 32.58 9.93 -30.63
CA PRO A 489 31.44 10.78 -30.94
C PRO A 489 31.73 11.65 -32.15
N TYR A 490 30.71 11.94 -32.96
CA TYR A 490 30.81 13.00 -33.95
C TYR A 490 30.93 14.37 -33.24
N HIS A 491 32.03 15.09 -33.50
CA HIS A 491 32.28 16.43 -32.97
C HIS A 491 33.18 17.22 -33.95
N ALA A 492 33.21 18.55 -33.87
CA ALA A 492 34.11 19.37 -34.70
C ALA A 492 35.61 19.02 -34.50
N ASP A 493 35.98 18.59 -33.29
CA ASP A 493 37.32 18.12 -32.95
C ASP A 493 37.54 16.62 -33.22
N ASN A 494 36.52 15.91 -33.72
CA ASN A 494 36.56 14.49 -34.12
C ASN A 494 35.67 14.27 -35.34
N VAL A 495 36.04 14.88 -36.47
CA VAL A 495 35.22 14.93 -37.70
C VAL A 495 34.95 13.57 -38.34
N ASP A 496 35.83 12.59 -38.10
CA ASP A 496 35.68 11.21 -38.57
C ASP A 496 34.91 10.32 -37.56
N GLY A 497 34.49 10.88 -36.42
CA GLY A 497 33.68 10.19 -35.42
C GLY A 497 32.32 9.80 -36.00
N ALA A 498 32.01 8.51 -35.99
CA ALA A 498 30.74 7.96 -36.48
C ALA A 498 29.73 7.64 -35.36
N GLY A 499 30.12 7.88 -34.10
CA GLY A 499 29.26 7.67 -32.94
C GLY A 499 28.27 8.80 -32.70
N GLN A 500 27.55 8.68 -31.59
CA GLN A 500 26.57 9.64 -31.11
C GLN A 500 27.17 11.05 -31.02
N ALA A 501 26.46 12.04 -31.57
CA ALA A 501 26.99 13.39 -31.67
C ALA A 501 27.18 14.06 -30.31
N VAL A 502 28.24 14.87 -30.22
CA VAL A 502 28.48 15.79 -29.12
C VAL A 502 28.44 17.21 -29.67
N VAL A 503 27.84 18.13 -28.93
CA VAL A 503 27.71 19.54 -29.33
C VAL A 503 28.20 20.45 -28.21
N GLY A 504 29.09 21.40 -28.55
CA GLY A 504 29.60 22.41 -27.63
C GLY A 504 30.81 21.96 -26.79
N ASP A 505 31.10 22.66 -25.70
CA ASP A 505 32.32 22.47 -24.92
C ASP A 505 32.24 21.21 -24.05
N VAL A 506 32.63 20.07 -24.62
CA VAL A 506 32.60 18.74 -23.98
C VAL A 506 33.91 18.02 -24.26
N VAL A 507 34.58 17.57 -23.20
CA VAL A 507 35.84 16.82 -23.32
C VAL A 507 35.54 15.33 -23.33
N PHE A 508 35.57 14.73 -24.52
CA PHE A 508 35.22 13.32 -24.73
C PHE A 508 36.42 12.37 -24.89
N ASP A 509 37.63 12.90 -25.07
CA ASP A 509 38.86 12.11 -25.19
C ASP A 509 39.56 11.91 -23.83
N PRO A 510 40.01 10.68 -23.50
CA PRO A 510 39.83 9.45 -24.27
C PRO A 510 38.39 8.91 -24.21
N TRP A 511 37.91 8.26 -25.26
CA TRP A 511 36.71 7.40 -25.23
C TRP A 511 37.11 5.92 -25.17
N THR A 512 36.18 5.01 -24.86
CA THR A 512 36.54 3.59 -24.61
C THR A 512 37.03 2.84 -25.84
N GLY A 513 36.57 3.23 -27.04
CA GLY A 513 36.92 2.59 -28.32
C GLY A 513 36.48 1.13 -28.46
N LYS A 514 35.70 0.61 -27.50
CA LYS A 514 35.13 -0.74 -27.48
C LYS A 514 33.71 -0.67 -26.92
N ALA A 515 32.79 -1.36 -27.59
CA ALA A 515 31.45 -1.59 -27.08
C ALA A 515 31.49 -2.26 -25.69
N PRO A 516 30.59 -1.88 -24.77
CA PRO A 516 30.45 -2.56 -23.49
C PRO A 516 29.99 -4.01 -23.70
N ASP A 517 30.36 -4.91 -22.78
CA ASP A 517 30.02 -6.33 -22.91
C ASP A 517 28.50 -6.60 -22.82
N ARG A 518 27.72 -5.61 -22.34
CA ARG A 518 26.26 -5.53 -22.46
C ARG A 518 25.87 -4.10 -22.85
N VAL A 519 25.05 -3.95 -23.89
CA VAL A 519 24.28 -2.73 -24.15
C VAL A 519 22.89 -3.00 -23.58
N PRO A 520 22.50 -2.44 -22.43
CA PRO A 520 21.13 -2.55 -21.92
C PRO A 520 20.19 -1.94 -22.96
N VAL A 521 19.17 -2.71 -23.36
CA VAL A 521 18.11 -2.29 -24.29
C VAL A 521 16.93 -1.79 -23.48
#